data_AF-A0A1E7F4W1-F1
#
_entry.id   AF-A0A1E7F4W1-F1
#
_cell.length_a   1.000
_cell.length_b   1.000
_cell.length_c   1.000
_cell.angle_alpha   90.00
_cell.angle_beta   90.00
_cell.angle_gamma   90.00
#
_symmetry.space_group_name_H-M   'P 1'
#
loop_
_entity.id
_entity.type
_entity.pdbx_description
1 polymer ?
#
loop_
_entity_poly.entity_id
_entity_poly.type
_entity_poly.pdbx_seq_one_letter_code
_entity_poly.pdbx_strand_id
1 'polypeptide(L)'
;MTTSTSKPDEEQDIETGGEATAVTKNNTTNKDSNAAAAAAGDNDNKTTAVATTEGGGDGDGKKKKNKKQSATSDGEGRPSMITMDEEGGVNVAVGGVNIGINQMRLPLVGMLVSSVVLLVAVVSWKGPPMWKSTIWRGYAIAYPCVTLVISFMGILMTCKKEFYLNNGKFIHVFLFLWNFVGACLLTFFNPFTQTGNGYFAAWGTVVCAAGALGIRGDTFTSGIRGLGCILGLISSSIVVLIAMTDYVGPSSFFRYEAIYGMVVCCCTLFVFLLFIVDEKRRLMNGGGGQNDSIFHVIMLSIFAVLWVALAGISTFRGPFLMTGNGYFASWTGAACACYAVTATRKQKKEKE
;
A
#
# COMPACT_ATOMS: atom_id res chain seq x y z
N MET A 1 28.40 -14.33 -69.26
CA MET A 1 27.62 -15.47 -68.77
C MET A 1 28.59 -16.55 -68.35
N THR A 2 28.94 -16.60 -67.08
CA THR A 2 29.76 -17.64 -66.45
C THR A 2 29.21 -17.77 -65.03
N THR A 3 28.36 -18.79 -64.86
CA THR A 3 27.71 -19.18 -63.61
C THR A 3 28.71 -19.86 -62.69
N SER A 4 29.05 -19.26 -61.54
CA SER A 4 29.70 -19.96 -60.44
C SER A 4 28.67 -20.33 -59.37
N THR A 5 28.46 -21.63 -59.21
CA THR A 5 27.66 -22.25 -58.17
C THR A 5 28.44 -22.28 -56.85
N SER A 6 27.98 -21.53 -55.84
CA SER A 6 28.47 -21.59 -54.46
C SER A 6 27.80 -22.74 -53.72
N LYS A 7 28.61 -23.61 -53.09
CA LYS A 7 28.19 -24.66 -52.16
C LYS A 7 27.66 -24.04 -50.85
N PRO A 8 26.71 -24.69 -50.16
CA PRO A 8 26.32 -24.31 -48.80
C PRO A 8 27.29 -24.88 -47.76
N ASP A 9 27.60 -24.06 -46.76
CA ASP A 9 28.48 -24.37 -45.64
C ASP A 9 27.87 -25.39 -44.67
N GLU A 10 28.78 -26.15 -44.10
CA GLU A 10 28.64 -27.35 -43.28
C GLU A 10 28.21 -26.97 -41.85
N GLU A 11 27.12 -27.60 -41.39
CA GLU A 11 26.54 -27.48 -40.06
C GLU A 11 27.42 -28.26 -39.07
N GLN A 12 28.13 -27.55 -38.18
CA GLN A 12 28.90 -28.18 -37.09
C GLN A 12 28.01 -28.40 -35.87
N ASP A 13 27.60 -29.64 -35.67
CA ASP A 13 27.03 -30.16 -34.44
C ASP A 13 28.08 -30.16 -33.31
N ILE A 14 27.87 -29.33 -32.29
CA ILE A 14 28.63 -29.38 -31.04
C ILE A 14 27.89 -30.33 -30.08
N GLU A 15 28.39 -31.56 -30.01
CA GLU A 15 28.12 -32.48 -28.91
C GLU A 15 28.74 -31.93 -27.61
N THR A 16 27.89 -31.60 -26.63
CA THR A 16 28.30 -31.55 -25.22
C THR A 16 27.61 -32.67 -24.46
N GLY A 17 28.29 -33.80 -24.31
CA GLY A 17 28.21 -34.62 -23.09
C GLY A 17 28.77 -33.78 -21.92
N GLY A 18 28.35 -33.90 -20.68
CA GLY A 18 27.67 -34.96 -19.98
C GLY A 18 28.34 -35.03 -18.62
N GLU A 19 27.62 -34.72 -17.54
CA GLU A 19 27.97 -35.24 -16.22
C GLU A 19 26.76 -35.15 -15.29
N ALA A 20 26.18 -36.32 -15.03
CA ALA A 20 25.19 -36.55 -14.01
C ALA A 20 25.90 -36.72 -12.66
N THR A 21 25.51 -35.94 -11.64
CA THR A 21 25.91 -36.24 -10.26
C THR A 21 24.70 -36.66 -9.45
N ALA A 22 24.90 -37.78 -8.76
CA ALA A 22 23.91 -38.63 -8.16
C ALA A 22 23.20 -38.04 -6.94
N VAL A 23 21.94 -38.43 -6.84
CA VAL A 23 21.09 -38.45 -5.66
C VAL A 23 21.79 -39.16 -4.49
N THR A 24 21.86 -38.52 -3.33
CA THR A 24 22.00 -39.24 -2.05
C THR A 24 20.91 -38.72 -1.09
N LYS A 25 19.91 -39.58 -0.88
CA LYS A 25 18.98 -39.52 0.26
C LYS A 25 19.77 -39.82 1.53
N ASN A 26 19.49 -39.14 2.64
CA ASN A 26 19.64 -39.75 3.96
C ASN A 26 18.65 -39.19 4.98
N ASN A 27 17.76 -40.10 5.37
CA ASN A 27 17.11 -40.36 6.65
C ASN A 27 17.03 -39.29 7.74
N THR A 28 15.78 -38.99 8.02
CA THR A 28 15.15 -38.69 9.31
C THR A 28 15.47 -39.75 10.38
N THR A 29 15.89 -39.32 11.57
CA THR A 29 15.60 -40.03 12.83
C THR A 29 15.53 -39.07 14.01
N ASN A 30 14.35 -39.10 14.64
CA ASN A 30 14.02 -38.96 16.07
C ASN A 30 14.71 -37.90 16.92
N LYS A 31 13.89 -36.99 17.46
CA LYS A 31 14.07 -36.55 18.84
C LYS A 31 12.71 -36.44 19.54
N ASP A 32 12.40 -37.49 20.28
CA ASP A 32 11.45 -37.45 21.39
C ASP A 32 12.07 -36.64 22.54
N SER A 33 11.26 -35.76 23.13
CA SER A 33 11.32 -35.49 24.57
C SER A 33 10.00 -34.89 25.03
N ASN A 34 9.18 -35.74 25.63
CA ASN A 34 8.13 -35.43 26.60
C ASN A 34 8.68 -34.60 27.77
N ALA A 35 7.86 -33.71 28.34
CA ALA A 35 7.24 -33.92 29.66
C ALA A 35 6.86 -32.61 30.42
N ALA A 36 5.71 -32.71 31.09
CA ALA A 36 5.26 -32.05 32.32
C ALA A 36 4.94 -30.52 32.27
N ALA A 37 3.69 -30.06 32.47
CA ALA A 37 2.74 -30.19 33.59
C ALA A 37 3.03 -29.26 34.79
N ALA A 38 2.16 -28.25 34.98
CA ALA A 38 1.70 -27.64 36.24
C ALA A 38 0.73 -26.49 35.86
N ALA A 39 -0.58 -26.55 36.10
CA ALA A 39 -1.31 -26.51 37.38
C ALA A 39 -1.51 -25.08 37.95
N ALA A 40 -2.79 -24.79 38.16
CA ALA A 40 -3.40 -23.89 39.16
C ALA A 40 -3.26 -22.36 39.02
N GLY A 41 -4.38 -21.68 39.16
CA GLY A 41 -4.46 -20.21 39.26
C GLY A 41 -5.89 -19.68 39.21
N ASP A 42 -6.75 -20.25 40.05
CA ASP A 42 -8.07 -19.73 40.41
C ASP A 42 -7.92 -18.33 41.06
N ASN A 43 -8.82 -17.40 40.73
CA ASN A 43 -9.24 -16.32 41.63
C ASN A 43 -10.40 -15.52 41.03
N ASP A 44 -11.58 -15.85 41.54
CA ASP A 44 -12.70 -14.94 41.76
C ASP A 44 -12.24 -13.60 42.36
N ASN A 45 -12.96 -12.50 42.08
CA ASN A 45 -13.83 -11.84 43.08
C ASN A 45 -14.36 -10.44 42.61
N LYS A 46 -15.68 -10.32 42.67
CA LYS A 46 -16.53 -9.20 43.16
C LYS A 46 -16.49 -7.75 42.60
N THR A 47 -17.70 -7.39 42.13
CA THR A 47 -18.63 -6.37 42.68
C THR A 47 -18.46 -4.89 42.36
N THR A 48 -19.43 -4.43 41.56
CA THR A 48 -20.41 -3.34 41.79
C THR A 48 -19.96 -2.05 42.50
N ALA A 49 -20.08 -0.93 41.79
CA ALA A 49 -20.55 0.32 42.38
C ALA A 49 -21.36 1.12 41.35
N VAL A 50 -22.63 1.31 41.72
CA VAL A 50 -23.58 2.27 41.18
C VAL A 50 -23.18 3.67 41.65
N ALA A 51 -23.17 4.66 40.76
CA ALA A 51 -23.27 6.06 41.15
C ALA A 51 -24.05 6.84 40.09
N THR A 52 -25.32 7.06 40.40
CA THR A 52 -26.17 8.11 39.87
C THR A 52 -25.58 9.48 40.20
N THR A 53 -25.55 10.39 39.23
CA THR A 53 -25.62 11.84 39.50
C THR A 53 -26.51 12.49 38.47
N GLU A 54 -27.62 12.99 38.99
CA GLU A 54 -28.52 13.95 38.36
C GLU A 54 -27.77 15.28 38.16
N GLY A 55 -28.03 15.96 37.05
CA GLY A 55 -27.46 17.27 36.77
C GLY A 55 -28.18 17.90 35.58
N GLY A 56 -29.31 18.55 35.88
CA GLY A 56 -30.08 19.32 34.92
C GLY A 56 -29.30 20.50 34.35
N GLY A 57 -29.65 20.87 33.11
CA GLY A 57 -29.10 22.01 32.41
C GLY A 57 -29.98 22.37 31.22
N ASP A 58 -31.05 23.11 31.52
CA ASP A 58 -31.89 23.84 30.58
C ASP A 58 -31.02 24.77 29.70
N GLY A 59 -31.27 24.80 28.39
CA GLY A 59 -30.37 25.48 27.45
C GLY A 59 -30.94 25.71 26.05
N ASP A 60 -32.08 26.39 26.02
CA ASP A 60 -32.54 27.36 25.02
C ASP A 60 -32.36 27.08 23.50
N GLY A 61 -33.51 26.99 22.84
CA GLY A 61 -33.64 26.70 21.42
C GLY A 61 -33.43 27.94 20.54
N LYS A 62 -32.51 27.83 19.57
CA LYS A 62 -32.50 28.69 18.37
C LYS A 62 -32.76 27.86 17.11
N LYS A 63 -34.03 27.77 16.73
CA LYS A 63 -34.51 27.29 15.41
C LYS A 63 -34.01 28.25 14.30
N LYS A 64 -32.96 27.86 13.58
CA LYS A 64 -32.55 28.50 12.32
C LYS A 64 -33.38 27.91 11.17
N LYS A 65 -34.36 28.67 10.68
CA LYS A 65 -35.13 28.37 9.45
C LYS A 65 -34.21 28.54 8.24
N ASN A 66 -33.73 27.45 7.65
CA ASN A 66 -33.13 27.47 6.32
C ASN A 66 -34.24 27.31 5.26
N LYS A 67 -34.39 28.36 4.45
CA LYS A 67 -35.33 28.49 3.34
C LYS A 67 -34.81 27.67 2.16
N LYS A 68 -35.42 26.52 1.90
CA LYS A 68 -35.14 25.66 0.74
C LYS A 68 -35.75 26.31 -0.51
N GLN A 69 -34.94 26.91 -1.36
CA GLN A 69 -35.35 27.30 -2.72
C GLN A 69 -35.26 26.05 -3.61
N SER A 70 -36.42 25.56 -4.02
CA SER A 70 -36.59 24.51 -5.02
C SER A 70 -36.70 25.18 -6.39
N ALA A 71 -35.69 25.02 -7.23
CA ALA A 71 -35.77 25.32 -8.65
C ALA A 71 -35.82 24.01 -9.43
N THR A 72 -37.01 23.70 -9.95
CA THR A 72 -37.25 22.67 -10.96
C THR A 72 -36.71 23.14 -12.30
N SER A 73 -35.85 22.33 -12.92
CA SER A 73 -35.42 22.48 -14.30
C SER A 73 -35.39 21.09 -14.91
N ASP A 74 -36.41 20.81 -15.70
CA ASP A 74 -36.54 19.64 -16.55
C ASP A 74 -35.54 19.69 -17.71
N GLY A 75 -35.13 18.51 -18.19
CA GLY A 75 -34.64 18.35 -19.56
C GLY A 75 -33.19 17.91 -19.70
N GLU A 76 -33.05 16.71 -20.28
CA GLU A 76 -31.94 16.23 -21.10
C GLU A 76 -30.69 15.62 -20.42
N GLY A 77 -30.59 14.29 -20.55
CA GLY A 77 -29.34 13.55 -20.79
C GLY A 77 -28.14 13.88 -19.91
N ARG A 78 -28.31 13.91 -18.58
CA ARG A 78 -27.18 14.21 -17.69
C ARG A 78 -26.17 13.06 -17.67
N PRO A 79 -24.88 13.33 -17.95
CA PRO A 79 -23.81 12.39 -17.68
C PRO A 79 -23.80 12.04 -16.19
N SER A 80 -23.50 10.79 -15.86
CA SER A 80 -23.45 10.27 -14.50
C SER A 80 -22.62 11.21 -13.60
N MET A 81 -23.31 11.98 -12.75
CA MET A 81 -22.67 12.96 -11.88
C MET A 81 -22.29 12.29 -10.57
N ILE A 82 -21.00 12.19 -10.29
CA ILE A 82 -20.49 11.74 -8.99
C ILE A 82 -20.56 12.96 -8.06
N THR A 83 -21.44 12.92 -7.07
CA THR A 83 -21.53 13.96 -6.02
C THR A 83 -21.07 13.42 -4.68
N MET A 84 -20.24 14.17 -3.97
CA MET A 84 -19.94 13.90 -2.56
C MET A 84 -20.95 14.61 -1.66
N ASP A 85 -21.50 13.91 -0.67
CA ASP A 85 -22.34 14.52 0.36
C ASP A 85 -21.51 15.15 1.50
N GLU A 86 -22.16 15.93 2.37
CA GLU A 86 -21.51 16.62 3.49
C GLU A 86 -20.89 15.65 4.53
N GLU A 87 -21.34 14.40 4.56
CA GLU A 87 -20.77 13.33 5.41
C GLU A 87 -19.60 12.62 4.71
N GLY A 88 -19.21 13.10 3.52
CA GLY A 88 -18.16 12.56 2.69
C GLY A 88 -18.59 11.33 1.89
N GLY A 89 -19.84 10.85 1.96
CA GLY A 89 -20.35 9.75 1.16
C GLY A 89 -20.25 10.00 -0.34
N VAL A 90 -19.84 8.99 -1.11
CA VAL A 90 -19.86 9.06 -2.58
C VAL A 90 -21.21 8.52 -3.04
N ASN A 91 -22.02 9.39 -3.64
CA ASN A 91 -23.29 9.00 -4.25
C ASN A 91 -23.06 8.79 -5.74
N VAL A 92 -23.19 7.54 -6.19
CA VAL A 92 -23.14 7.20 -7.61
C VAL A 92 -24.57 6.96 -8.08
N ALA A 93 -25.04 7.82 -8.99
CA ALA A 93 -26.31 7.64 -9.67
C ALA A 93 -26.12 6.78 -10.93
N VAL A 94 -26.62 5.54 -10.92
CA VAL A 94 -26.67 4.68 -12.12
C VAL A 94 -28.14 4.39 -12.43
N GLY A 95 -28.64 4.89 -13.56
CA GLY A 95 -30.03 4.67 -13.98
C GLY A 95 -31.08 5.29 -13.04
N GLY A 96 -30.77 6.40 -12.38
CA GLY A 96 -31.67 7.07 -11.43
C GLY A 96 -31.68 6.47 -10.01
N VAL A 97 -30.94 5.39 -9.76
CA VAL A 97 -30.74 4.84 -8.42
C VAL A 97 -29.48 5.45 -7.81
N ASN A 98 -29.65 6.22 -6.74
CA ASN A 98 -28.54 6.76 -5.94
C ASN A 98 -28.03 5.67 -5.00
N ILE A 99 -26.89 5.06 -5.31
CA ILE A 99 -26.22 4.13 -4.42
C ILE A 99 -25.25 4.94 -3.57
N GLY A 100 -25.64 5.22 -2.32
CA GLY A 100 -24.76 5.82 -1.33
C GLY A 100 -23.77 4.80 -0.82
N ILE A 101 -22.55 4.81 -1.35
CA ILE A 101 -21.47 3.96 -0.83
C ILE A 101 -20.84 4.69 0.34
N ASN A 102 -21.09 4.17 1.55
CA ASN A 102 -20.40 4.65 2.74
C ASN A 102 -18.89 4.61 2.49
N GLN A 103 -18.20 5.72 2.74
CA GLN A 103 -16.75 5.82 2.60
C GLN A 103 -16.02 4.67 3.31
N MET A 104 -16.49 4.17 4.45
CA MET A 104 -15.87 3.00 5.11
C MET A 104 -15.84 1.73 4.25
N ARG A 105 -16.82 1.57 3.34
CA ARG A 105 -17.00 0.38 2.49
C ARG A 105 -16.22 0.47 1.18
N LEU A 106 -16.02 1.67 0.65
CA LEU A 106 -15.40 1.87 -0.66
C LEU A 106 -14.00 1.19 -0.79
N PRO A 107 -13.07 1.32 0.19
CA PRO A 107 -11.77 0.66 0.09
C PRO A 107 -11.87 -0.87 0.18
N LEU A 108 -12.80 -1.40 0.97
CA LEU A 108 -13.03 -2.85 1.06
C LEU A 108 -13.58 -3.40 -0.27
N VAL A 109 -14.52 -2.68 -0.90
CA VAL A 109 -15.04 -3.04 -2.22
C VAL A 109 -13.93 -2.97 -3.28
N GLY A 110 -13.09 -1.92 -3.25
CA GLY A 110 -11.94 -1.80 -4.14
C GLY A 110 -10.95 -2.96 -3.99
N MET A 111 -10.65 -3.38 -2.75
CA MET A 111 -9.84 -4.57 -2.49
C MET A 111 -10.50 -5.84 -3.02
N LEU A 112 -11.81 -6.01 -2.85
CA LEU A 112 -12.54 -7.18 -3.32
C LEU A 112 -12.47 -7.28 -4.86
N VAL A 113 -12.78 -6.19 -5.57
CA VAL A 113 -12.71 -6.14 -7.04
C VAL A 113 -11.29 -6.40 -7.53
N SER A 114 -10.30 -5.74 -6.93
CA SER A 114 -8.89 -5.94 -7.28
C SER A 114 -8.44 -7.38 -7.03
N SER A 115 -8.91 -8.01 -5.94
CA SER A 115 -8.59 -9.41 -5.63
C SER A 115 -9.22 -10.38 -6.61
N VAL A 116 -10.42 -10.12 -7.13
CA VAL A 116 -11.04 -10.92 -8.20
C VAL A 116 -10.20 -10.83 -9.48
N VAL A 117 -9.88 -9.60 -9.93
CA VAL A 117 -9.05 -9.39 -11.13
C VAL A 117 -7.69 -10.08 -10.96
N LEU A 118 -7.09 -9.97 -9.78
CA LEU A 118 -5.83 -10.60 -9.47
C LEU A 118 -5.92 -12.13 -9.47
N LEU A 119 -6.96 -12.71 -8.85
CA LEU A 119 -7.17 -14.14 -8.84
C LEU A 119 -7.29 -14.67 -10.27
N VAL A 120 -8.09 -14.01 -11.12
CA VAL A 120 -8.22 -14.36 -12.54
C VAL A 120 -6.88 -14.28 -13.25
N ALA A 121 -6.09 -13.22 -13.01
CA ALA A 121 -4.77 -13.05 -13.60
C ALA A 121 -3.79 -14.16 -13.17
N VAL A 122 -3.82 -14.55 -11.89
CA VAL A 122 -2.96 -15.60 -11.34
C VAL A 122 -3.32 -16.97 -11.93
N VAL A 123 -4.61 -17.34 -11.95
CA VAL A 123 -5.03 -18.64 -12.47
C VAL A 123 -4.87 -18.75 -13.99
N SER A 124 -4.94 -17.63 -14.70
CA SER A 124 -4.78 -17.56 -16.16
C SER A 124 -3.32 -17.39 -16.61
N TRP A 125 -2.37 -17.27 -15.67
CA TRP A 125 -0.97 -17.06 -16.01
C TRP A 125 -0.37 -18.29 -16.71
N LYS A 126 0.11 -18.09 -17.94
CA LYS A 126 0.77 -19.12 -18.77
C LYS A 126 2.24 -18.78 -19.09
N GLY A 127 2.79 -17.70 -18.52
CA GLY A 127 4.10 -17.17 -18.89
C GLY A 127 5.28 -18.03 -18.38
N PRO A 128 6.39 -18.14 -19.15
CA PRO A 128 7.64 -18.71 -18.69
C PRO A 128 8.42 -17.75 -17.75
N PRO A 129 9.26 -18.29 -16.85
CA PRO A 129 9.31 -19.70 -16.49
C PRO A 129 8.01 -20.12 -15.81
N MET A 130 7.55 -21.35 -16.10
CA MET A 130 6.50 -21.98 -15.30
C MET A 130 6.85 -21.82 -13.82
N TRP A 131 5.84 -21.58 -12.99
CA TRP A 131 5.93 -21.40 -11.54
C TRP A 131 7.19 -22.04 -10.94
N LYS A 132 8.10 -21.23 -10.36
CA LYS A 132 9.38 -21.70 -9.79
C LYS A 132 9.22 -22.95 -8.91
N SER A 133 8.10 -23.05 -8.20
CA SER A 133 7.67 -24.29 -7.54
C SER A 133 6.14 -24.34 -7.41
N THR A 134 5.60 -25.54 -7.13
CA THR A 134 4.20 -25.73 -6.77
C THR A 134 3.80 -24.95 -5.51
N ILE A 135 4.72 -24.78 -4.56
CA ILE A 135 4.54 -23.98 -3.35
C ILE A 135 4.34 -22.50 -3.73
N TRP A 136 5.16 -21.97 -4.65
CA TRP A 136 5.02 -20.60 -5.11
C TRP A 136 3.69 -20.34 -5.81
N ARG A 137 3.25 -21.29 -6.65
CA ARG A 137 1.92 -21.25 -7.27
C ARG A 137 0.81 -21.24 -6.22
N GLY A 138 0.91 -22.09 -5.20
CA GLY A 138 -0.02 -22.13 -4.08
C GLY A 138 -0.10 -20.80 -3.36
N TYR A 139 1.04 -20.19 -3.05
CA TYR A 139 1.12 -18.86 -2.44
C TYR A 139 0.45 -17.79 -3.32
N ALA A 140 0.77 -17.75 -4.61
CA ALA A 140 0.24 -16.75 -5.54
C ALA A 140 -1.30 -16.83 -5.68
N ILE A 141 -1.89 -18.03 -5.57
CA ILE A 141 -3.34 -18.24 -5.55
C ILE A 141 -3.93 -17.90 -4.17
N ALA A 142 -3.26 -18.29 -3.08
CA ALA A 142 -3.72 -18.01 -1.72
C ALA A 142 -3.80 -16.51 -1.45
N TYR A 143 -2.87 -15.72 -1.98
CA TYR A 143 -2.81 -14.27 -1.81
C TYR A 143 -4.13 -13.54 -2.12
N PRO A 144 -4.64 -13.53 -3.37
CA PRO A 144 -5.90 -12.88 -3.69
C PRO A 144 -7.09 -13.54 -3.00
N CYS A 145 -7.07 -14.85 -2.75
CA CYS A 145 -8.15 -15.53 -2.03
C CYS A 145 -8.31 -15.04 -0.59
N VAL A 146 -7.21 -14.92 0.14
CA VAL A 146 -7.21 -14.41 1.53
C VAL A 146 -7.70 -12.96 1.56
N THR A 147 -7.19 -12.11 0.66
CA THR A 147 -7.65 -10.72 0.56
C THR A 147 -9.13 -10.63 0.21
N LEU A 148 -9.62 -11.46 -0.73
CA LEU A 148 -11.02 -11.52 -1.12
C LEU A 148 -11.92 -11.94 0.05
N VAL A 149 -11.57 -13.02 0.75
CA VAL A 149 -12.37 -13.52 1.89
C VAL A 149 -12.41 -12.50 3.03
N ILE A 150 -11.26 -11.94 3.42
CA ILE A 150 -11.19 -10.99 4.54
C ILE A 150 -11.83 -9.66 4.18
N SER A 151 -11.68 -9.16 2.95
CA SER A 151 -12.37 -7.94 2.51
C SER A 151 -13.89 -8.14 2.46
N PHE A 152 -14.37 -9.29 1.98
CA PHE A 152 -15.79 -9.65 2.00
C PHE A 152 -16.33 -9.73 3.44
N MET A 153 -15.62 -10.42 4.34
CA MET A 153 -15.95 -10.45 5.77
C MET A 153 -15.95 -9.05 6.39
N GLY A 154 -15.00 -8.20 6.03
CA GLY A 154 -14.95 -6.80 6.44
C GLY A 154 -16.20 -6.03 6.00
N ILE A 155 -16.67 -6.23 4.76
CA ILE A 155 -17.91 -5.63 4.25
C ILE A 155 -19.11 -6.12 5.06
N LEU A 156 -19.24 -7.43 5.29
CA LEU A 156 -20.32 -7.99 6.11
C LEU A 156 -20.30 -7.42 7.54
N MET A 157 -19.12 -7.26 8.13
CA MET A 157 -18.95 -6.65 9.45
C MET A 157 -19.40 -5.19 9.48
N THR A 158 -19.33 -4.44 8.37
CA THR A 158 -19.89 -3.08 8.31
C THR A 158 -21.42 -3.04 8.43
N CYS A 159 -22.12 -4.18 8.35
CA CYS A 159 -23.54 -4.25 8.69
C CYS A 159 -23.77 -4.16 10.21
N LYS A 160 -22.76 -4.47 11.03
CA LYS A 160 -22.77 -4.32 12.50
C LYS A 160 -21.78 -3.23 12.92
N LYS A 161 -22.24 -1.97 12.90
CA LYS A 161 -21.40 -0.77 13.10
C LYS A 161 -20.48 -0.85 14.33
N GLU A 162 -21.01 -1.25 15.49
CA GLU A 162 -20.24 -1.33 16.74
C GLU A 162 -19.08 -2.34 16.66
N PHE A 163 -19.36 -3.53 16.12
CA PHE A 163 -18.34 -4.57 15.97
C PHE A 163 -17.23 -4.16 15.01
N TYR A 164 -17.57 -3.47 13.92
CA TYR A 164 -16.61 -2.96 12.96
C TYR A 164 -15.78 -1.80 13.53
N LEU A 165 -16.36 -0.90 14.32
CA LEU A 165 -15.61 0.19 14.95
C LEU A 165 -14.54 -0.35 15.92
N ASN A 166 -14.85 -1.43 16.65
CA ASN A 166 -13.91 -2.03 17.60
C ASN A 166 -12.80 -2.86 16.92
N ASN A 167 -13.12 -3.57 15.83
CA ASN A 167 -12.19 -4.55 15.23
C ASN A 167 -11.62 -4.13 13.86
N GLY A 168 -12.25 -3.17 13.17
CA GLY A 168 -11.92 -2.81 11.79
C GLY A 168 -10.48 -2.33 11.61
N LYS A 169 -9.92 -1.65 12.63
CA LYS A 169 -8.52 -1.21 12.61
C LYS A 169 -7.54 -2.38 12.43
N PHE A 170 -7.73 -3.48 13.14
CA PHE A 170 -6.85 -4.65 13.04
C PHE A 170 -6.96 -5.32 11.67
N ILE A 171 -8.17 -5.41 11.13
CA ILE A 171 -8.41 -5.95 9.80
C ILE A 171 -7.68 -5.12 8.74
N HIS A 172 -7.76 -3.79 8.82
CA HIS A 172 -7.11 -2.90 7.85
C HIS A 172 -5.58 -2.96 7.94
N VAL A 173 -5.02 -3.02 9.16
CA VAL A 173 -3.56 -3.18 9.35
C VAL A 173 -3.09 -4.50 8.78
N PHE A 174 -3.79 -5.59 9.11
CA PHE A 174 -3.49 -6.91 8.57
C PHE A 174 -3.57 -6.92 7.03
N LEU A 175 -4.67 -6.43 6.46
CA LEU A 175 -4.87 -6.38 5.01
C LEU A 175 -3.81 -5.52 4.32
N PHE A 176 -3.39 -4.40 4.93
CA PHE A 176 -2.33 -3.57 4.35
C PHE A 176 -1.00 -4.31 4.31
N LEU A 177 -0.56 -4.90 5.42
CA LEU A 177 0.71 -5.64 5.49
C LEU A 177 0.69 -6.86 4.56
N TRP A 178 -0.41 -7.63 4.58
CA TRP A 178 -0.61 -8.78 3.70
C TRP A 178 -0.56 -8.38 2.23
N ASN A 179 -1.33 -7.35 1.85
CA ASN A 179 -1.37 -6.88 0.47
C ASN A 179 -0.04 -6.31 0.02
N PHE A 180 0.66 -5.56 0.86
CA PHE A 180 1.94 -4.95 0.53
C PHE A 180 3.03 -6.00 0.26
N VAL A 181 3.17 -6.98 1.16
CA VAL A 181 4.12 -8.08 0.99
C VAL A 181 3.77 -8.91 -0.25
N GLY A 182 2.50 -9.28 -0.41
CA GLY A 182 2.06 -10.06 -1.58
C GLY A 182 2.26 -9.32 -2.90
N ALA A 183 1.99 -8.02 -2.96
CA ALA A 183 2.24 -7.21 -4.15
C ALA A 183 3.74 -7.17 -4.47
N CYS A 184 4.61 -6.91 -3.49
CA CYS A 184 6.07 -6.95 -3.69
C CYS A 184 6.50 -8.32 -4.23
N LEU A 185 6.03 -9.40 -3.61
CA LEU A 185 6.41 -10.76 -4.01
C LEU A 185 5.96 -11.11 -5.44
N LEU A 186 4.72 -10.81 -5.80
CA LEU A 186 4.19 -11.14 -7.14
C LEU A 186 4.77 -10.28 -8.26
N THR A 187 5.22 -9.05 -7.94
CA THR A 187 5.68 -8.08 -8.93
C THR A 187 7.20 -7.94 -9.03
N PHE A 188 7.95 -8.29 -7.98
CA PHE A 188 9.42 -8.38 -8.08
C PHE A 188 9.88 -9.75 -8.56
N PHE A 189 9.22 -10.83 -8.13
CA PHE A 189 9.69 -12.17 -8.44
C PHE A 189 8.99 -12.78 -9.64
N ASN A 190 7.69 -13.02 -9.56
CA ASN A 190 6.81 -13.62 -10.58
C ASN A 190 5.41 -13.79 -9.96
N PRO A 191 4.32 -13.82 -10.73
CA PRO A 191 4.27 -13.82 -12.19
C PRO A 191 4.22 -12.43 -12.84
N PHE A 192 3.95 -11.36 -12.09
CA PHE A 192 3.63 -10.06 -12.67
C PHE A 192 4.81 -9.10 -12.63
N THR A 193 5.97 -9.49 -13.16
CA THR A 193 7.15 -8.59 -13.20
C THR A 193 7.02 -7.45 -14.21
N GLN A 194 6.18 -7.65 -15.22
CA GLN A 194 5.82 -6.64 -16.20
C GLN A 194 4.46 -6.03 -15.86
N THR A 195 4.28 -4.76 -16.24
CA THR A 195 3.01 -4.06 -16.06
C THR A 195 1.88 -4.73 -16.86
N GLY A 196 0.73 -4.91 -16.21
CA GLY A 196 -0.45 -5.54 -16.79
C GLY A 196 -1.56 -5.69 -15.74
N ASN A 197 -2.65 -6.37 -16.08
CA ASN A 197 -3.83 -6.45 -15.20
C ASN A 197 -3.49 -7.05 -13.82
N GLY A 198 -2.73 -8.15 -13.76
CA GLY A 198 -2.31 -8.75 -12.49
C GLY A 198 -1.40 -7.82 -11.67
N TYR A 199 -0.48 -7.12 -12.33
CA TYR A 199 0.38 -6.11 -11.69
C TYR A 199 -0.45 -5.01 -11.04
N PHE A 200 -1.35 -4.37 -11.80
CA PHE A 200 -2.16 -3.27 -11.30
C PHE A 200 -3.20 -3.73 -10.27
N ALA A 201 -3.72 -4.95 -10.41
CA ALA A 201 -4.64 -5.51 -9.42
C ALA A 201 -3.93 -5.78 -8.08
N ALA A 202 -2.70 -6.31 -8.10
CA ALA A 202 -1.91 -6.51 -6.88
C ALA A 202 -1.59 -5.19 -6.17
N TRP A 203 -1.20 -4.14 -6.91
CA TRP A 203 -1.02 -2.82 -6.31
C TRP A 203 -2.35 -2.14 -5.95
N GLY A 204 -3.43 -2.44 -6.66
CA GLY A 204 -4.78 -1.96 -6.38
C GLY A 204 -5.29 -2.43 -5.02
N THR A 205 -5.02 -3.67 -4.61
CA THR A 205 -5.34 -4.15 -3.26
C THR A 205 -4.55 -3.38 -2.20
N VAL A 206 -3.28 -3.03 -2.45
CA VAL A 206 -2.45 -2.22 -1.53
C VAL A 206 -3.01 -0.81 -1.39
N VAL A 207 -3.31 -0.13 -2.50
CA VAL A 207 -3.86 1.23 -2.51
C VAL A 207 -5.19 1.27 -1.79
N CYS A 208 -6.06 0.29 -2.02
CA CYS A 208 -7.34 0.19 -1.33
C CYS A 208 -7.16 -0.15 0.16
N ALA A 209 -6.24 -1.05 0.52
CA ALA A 209 -5.93 -1.34 1.93
C ALA A 209 -5.37 -0.10 2.66
N ALA A 210 -4.50 0.66 2.01
CA ALA A 210 -4.00 1.93 2.49
C ALA A 210 -5.14 2.95 2.70
N GLY A 211 -6.04 3.08 1.73
CA GLY A 211 -7.24 3.91 1.86
C GLY A 211 -8.12 3.48 3.04
N ALA A 212 -8.22 2.18 3.31
CA ALA A 212 -8.97 1.61 4.44
C ALA A 212 -8.35 1.94 5.81
N LEU A 213 -7.02 2.05 5.89
CA LEU A 213 -6.29 2.55 7.06
C LEU A 213 -6.51 4.03 7.36
N GLY A 214 -7.27 4.73 6.51
CA GLY A 214 -7.49 6.17 6.65
C GLY A 214 -6.42 7.01 5.97
N ILE A 215 -5.62 6.43 5.06
CA ILE A 215 -4.85 7.20 4.07
C ILE A 215 -5.83 7.76 3.03
N ARG A 216 -6.70 8.67 3.46
CA ARG A 216 -7.74 9.32 2.65
C ARG A 216 -7.42 10.79 2.46
N GLY A 217 -7.75 11.32 1.28
CA GLY A 217 -7.62 12.75 0.90
C GLY A 217 -8.22 13.72 1.92
N ASP A 218 -9.23 13.28 2.66
CA ASP A 218 -10.04 14.10 3.55
C ASP A 218 -9.50 14.05 5.00
N THR A 219 -9.04 12.88 5.46
CA THR A 219 -8.23 12.71 6.69
C THR A 219 -6.85 13.37 6.55
N PHE A 220 -6.35 13.43 5.31
CA PHE A 220 -5.24 14.27 4.90
C PHE A 220 -5.52 15.76 5.09
N THR A 221 -6.74 16.20 5.38
CA THR A 221 -7.06 17.63 5.59
C THR A 221 -7.33 18.00 7.05
N SER A 222 -7.74 17.08 7.94
CA SER A 222 -8.26 17.47 9.26
C SER A 222 -7.61 16.84 10.50
N GLY A 223 -7.16 15.57 10.46
CA GLY A 223 -6.72 14.87 11.68
C GLY A 223 -5.22 14.63 11.78
N ILE A 224 -4.58 14.22 10.70
CA ILE A 224 -3.12 14.04 10.59
C ILE A 224 -2.73 14.36 9.15
N ARG A 225 -2.74 15.65 8.81
CA ARG A 225 -2.28 16.22 7.53
C ARG A 225 -0.82 15.78 7.29
N GLY A 226 -0.61 14.60 6.69
CA GLY A 226 0.72 14.11 6.31
C GLY A 226 0.99 12.61 6.49
N LEU A 227 0.25 11.89 7.35
CA LEU A 227 0.61 10.48 7.66
C LEU A 227 0.61 9.59 6.42
N GLY A 228 -0.37 9.76 5.52
CA GLY A 228 -0.42 8.96 4.31
C GLY A 228 0.71 9.25 3.33
N CYS A 229 1.22 10.48 3.27
CA CYS A 229 2.38 10.82 2.44
C CYS A 229 3.66 10.29 3.05
N ILE A 230 3.76 10.30 4.38
CA ILE A 230 4.86 9.67 5.11
C ILE A 230 4.87 8.16 4.85
N LEU A 231 3.72 7.50 5.02
CA LEU A 231 3.59 6.06 4.72
C LEU A 231 3.88 5.76 3.25
N GLY A 232 3.36 6.56 2.32
CA GLY A 232 3.65 6.44 0.89
C GLY A 232 5.13 6.61 0.58
N LEU A 233 5.82 7.53 1.26
CA LEU A 233 7.25 7.78 1.10
C LEU A 233 8.11 6.66 1.72
N ILE A 234 7.71 6.11 2.87
CA ILE A 234 8.33 4.92 3.49
C ILE A 234 8.16 3.71 2.56
N SER A 235 6.93 3.45 2.10
CA SER A 235 6.65 2.37 1.14
C SER A 235 7.46 2.52 -0.14
N SER A 236 7.52 3.73 -0.70
CA SER A 236 8.32 4.03 -1.90
C SER A 236 9.82 3.79 -1.64
N SER A 237 10.32 4.19 -0.47
CA SER A 237 11.72 3.96 -0.08
C SER A 237 12.06 2.48 -0.04
N ILE A 238 11.18 1.66 0.55
CA ILE A 238 11.37 0.20 0.62
C ILE A 238 11.35 -0.42 -0.78
N VAL A 239 10.37 -0.05 -1.61
CA VAL A 239 10.22 -0.60 -2.96
C VAL A 239 11.42 -0.20 -3.84
N VAL A 240 11.88 1.04 -3.77
CA VAL A 240 13.09 1.48 -4.50
C VAL A 240 14.33 0.76 -3.98
N LEU A 241 14.50 0.57 -2.67
CA LEU A 241 15.63 -0.20 -2.12
C LEU A 241 15.68 -1.63 -2.67
N ILE A 242 14.53 -2.33 -2.65
CA ILE A 242 14.42 -3.68 -3.22
C ILE A 242 14.70 -3.66 -4.72
N ALA A 243 14.16 -2.69 -5.46
CA ALA A 243 14.36 -2.59 -6.90
C ALA A 243 15.81 -2.27 -7.29
N MET A 244 16.57 -1.58 -6.43
CA MET A 244 17.97 -1.21 -6.72
C MET A 244 18.96 -2.34 -6.44
N THR A 245 18.63 -3.38 -5.66
CA THR A 245 19.60 -4.42 -5.26
C THR A 245 20.26 -5.11 -6.45
N ASP A 246 19.50 -5.31 -7.53
CA ASP A 246 19.99 -5.98 -8.74
C ASP A 246 21.03 -5.17 -9.52
N TYR A 247 21.12 -3.85 -9.24
CA TYR A 247 21.95 -2.91 -9.99
C TYR A 247 23.20 -2.44 -9.22
N VAL A 248 23.45 -2.95 -8.00
CA VAL A 248 24.59 -2.54 -7.16
C VAL A 248 25.87 -3.35 -7.46
N GLY A 249 25.75 -4.45 -8.21
CA GLY A 249 26.86 -5.33 -8.54
C GLY A 249 28.04 -4.62 -9.25
N PRO A 250 29.28 -5.13 -9.10
CA PRO A 250 30.48 -4.47 -9.63
C PRO A 250 30.48 -4.29 -11.15
N SER A 251 29.74 -5.14 -11.88
CA SER A 251 29.60 -5.10 -13.34
C SER A 251 28.37 -4.34 -13.84
N SER A 252 27.55 -3.77 -12.94
CA SER A 252 26.33 -3.06 -13.35
C SER A 252 26.67 -1.69 -13.95
N PHE A 253 26.14 -1.41 -15.15
CA PHE A 253 26.31 -0.13 -15.82
C PHE A 253 25.67 1.04 -15.04
N PHE A 254 24.59 0.77 -14.31
CA PHE A 254 23.83 1.77 -13.53
C PHE A 254 24.20 1.76 -12.03
N ARG A 255 25.41 1.32 -11.71
CA ARG A 255 25.84 1.13 -10.31
C ARG A 255 25.79 2.41 -9.49
N TYR A 256 26.21 3.54 -10.07
CA TYR A 256 26.28 4.80 -9.34
C TYR A 256 24.88 5.39 -9.08
N GLU A 257 23.99 5.28 -10.07
CA GLU A 257 22.59 5.67 -9.99
C GLU A 257 21.85 4.84 -8.94
N ALA A 258 22.14 3.52 -8.90
CA ALA A 258 21.59 2.62 -7.89
C ALA A 258 22.07 2.97 -6.48
N ILE A 259 23.38 3.22 -6.29
CA ILE A 259 23.95 3.63 -5.00
C ILE A 259 23.32 4.95 -4.54
N TYR A 260 23.20 5.95 -5.42
CA TYR A 260 22.54 7.22 -5.11
C TYR A 260 21.09 6.99 -4.65
N GLY A 261 20.32 6.19 -5.39
CA GLY A 261 18.95 5.83 -5.04
C GLY A 261 18.86 5.18 -3.66
N MET A 262 19.72 4.20 -3.38
CA MET A 262 19.77 3.53 -2.08
C MET A 262 20.08 4.49 -0.93
N VAL A 263 21.06 5.40 -1.11
CA VAL A 263 21.42 6.39 -0.09
C VAL A 263 20.23 7.29 0.23
N VAL A 264 19.56 7.85 -0.80
CA VAL A 264 18.37 8.70 -0.61
C VAL A 264 17.28 7.93 0.15
N CYS A 265 17.00 6.67 -0.21
CA CYS A 265 15.99 5.86 0.48
C CYS A 265 16.38 5.56 1.94
N CYS A 266 17.64 5.18 2.22
CA CYS A 266 18.12 4.93 3.57
C CYS A 266 18.06 6.19 4.44
N CYS A 267 18.51 7.34 3.92
CA CYS A 267 18.41 8.63 4.62
C CYS A 267 16.95 9.01 4.88
N THR A 268 16.06 8.79 3.92
CA THR A 268 14.62 9.04 4.06
C THR A 268 14.04 8.21 5.21
N LEU A 269 14.29 6.90 5.23
CA LEU A 269 13.83 6.00 6.29
C LEU A 269 14.39 6.40 7.67
N PHE A 270 15.68 6.73 7.73
CA PHE A 270 16.32 7.14 8.98
C PHE A 270 15.70 8.44 9.54
N VAL A 271 15.53 9.46 8.71
CA VAL A 271 14.90 10.73 9.14
C VAL A 271 13.46 10.50 9.60
N PHE A 272 12.71 9.62 8.94
CA PHE A 272 11.36 9.29 9.40
C PHE A 272 11.33 8.53 10.71
N LEU A 273 12.28 7.64 10.97
CA LEU A 273 12.40 6.99 12.27
C LEU A 273 12.66 8.03 13.38
N LEU A 274 13.56 9.00 13.12
CA LEU A 274 13.80 10.10 14.04
C LEU A 274 12.54 10.95 14.26
N PHE A 275 11.78 11.25 13.19
CA PHE A 275 10.52 11.98 13.27
C PHE A 275 9.49 11.26 14.15
N ILE A 276 9.33 9.94 13.98
CA ILE A 276 8.41 9.15 14.80
C ILE A 276 8.82 9.15 16.28
N VAL A 277 10.12 9.03 16.56
CA VAL A 277 10.65 9.06 17.93
C VAL A 277 10.44 10.44 18.56
N ASP A 278 10.68 11.51 17.81
CA ASP A 278 10.49 12.89 18.26
C ASP A 278 9.01 13.18 18.53
N GLU A 279 8.11 12.78 17.64
CA GLU A 279 6.65 12.94 17.83
C GLU A 279 6.16 12.20 19.08
N LYS A 280 6.62 10.96 19.29
CA LYS A 280 6.31 10.20 20.51
C LYS A 280 6.81 10.92 21.76
N ARG A 281 8.02 11.51 21.71
CA ARG A 281 8.58 12.28 22.82
C ARG A 281 7.77 13.55 23.09
N ARG A 282 7.33 14.27 22.06
CA ARG A 282 6.47 15.46 22.19
C ARG A 282 5.16 15.14 22.88
N LEU A 283 4.52 14.03 22.51
CA LEU A 283 3.27 13.58 23.12
C LEU A 283 3.43 13.28 24.62
N MET A 284 4.59 12.74 25.04
CA MET A 284 4.86 12.47 26.45
C MET A 284 5.22 13.73 27.25
N ASN A 285 5.84 14.73 26.63
CA ASN A 285 6.37 15.92 27.31
C ASN A 285 5.40 17.12 27.30
N GLY A 286 4.18 16.99 26.78
CA GLY A 286 3.11 17.98 26.99
C GLY A 286 3.16 19.26 26.16
N GLY A 287 3.93 19.32 25.06
CA GLY A 287 3.80 20.43 24.09
C GLY A 287 5.06 20.74 23.30
N GLY A 288 4.92 20.85 21.97
CA GLY A 288 6.01 21.21 21.05
C GLY A 288 6.17 22.72 20.87
N GLY A 289 7.42 23.19 20.85
CA GLY A 289 7.77 24.59 20.59
C GLY A 289 7.59 24.98 19.10
N GLN A 290 7.31 26.26 18.86
CA GLN A 290 7.05 26.80 17.51
C GLN A 290 8.22 26.62 16.53
N ASN A 291 9.48 26.63 17.02
CA ASN A 291 10.69 26.54 16.19
C ASN A 291 10.81 25.23 15.41
N ASP A 292 10.17 24.17 15.89
CA ASP A 292 10.28 22.85 15.27
C ASP A 292 9.65 22.80 13.87
N SER A 293 8.59 23.58 13.65
CA SER A 293 7.85 23.53 12.37
C SER A 293 8.69 23.98 11.18
N ILE A 294 9.63 24.91 11.38
CA ILE A 294 10.49 25.44 10.31
C ILE A 294 11.51 24.38 9.88
N PHE A 295 12.15 23.72 10.84
CA PHE A 295 13.12 22.66 10.56
C PHE A 295 12.48 21.52 9.74
N HIS A 296 11.28 21.09 10.12
CA HIS A 296 10.52 20.06 9.39
C HIS A 296 10.25 20.45 7.93
N VAL A 297 9.80 21.70 7.68
CA VAL A 297 9.53 22.17 6.32
C VAL A 297 10.81 22.18 5.48
N ILE A 298 11.94 22.61 6.04
CA ILE A 298 13.22 22.64 5.33
C ILE A 298 13.69 21.21 5.00
N MET A 299 13.69 20.31 5.99
CA MET A 299 14.06 18.89 5.81
C MET A 299 13.19 18.23 4.73
N LEU A 300 11.87 18.36 4.81
CA LEU A 300 10.95 17.80 3.81
C LEU A 300 11.19 18.42 2.41
N SER A 301 11.53 19.72 2.33
CA SER A 301 11.84 20.38 1.06
C SER A 301 13.11 19.81 0.42
N ILE A 302 14.14 19.53 1.23
CA ILE A 302 15.37 18.87 0.75
C ILE A 302 15.04 17.47 0.21
N PHE A 303 14.26 16.67 0.96
CA PHE A 303 13.85 15.34 0.49
C PHE A 303 13.00 15.41 -0.78
N ALA A 304 12.10 16.39 -0.92
CA ALA A 304 11.34 16.56 -2.15
C ALA A 304 12.25 16.75 -3.37
N VAL A 305 13.29 17.60 -3.26
CA VAL A 305 14.29 17.79 -4.32
C VAL A 305 15.06 16.50 -4.60
N LEU A 306 15.55 15.82 -3.54
CA LEU A 306 16.29 14.56 -3.69
C LEU A 306 15.47 13.46 -4.36
N TRP A 307 14.18 13.36 -4.02
CA TRP A 307 13.28 12.36 -4.61
C TRP A 307 12.91 12.68 -6.06
N VAL A 308 12.70 13.96 -6.40
CA VAL A 308 12.50 14.36 -7.81
C VAL A 308 13.76 14.07 -8.64
N ALA A 309 14.94 14.39 -8.10
CA ALA A 309 16.21 14.05 -8.76
C ALA A 309 16.41 12.53 -8.89
N LEU A 310 16.09 11.76 -7.84
CA LEU A 310 16.12 10.29 -7.87
C LEU A 310 15.21 9.77 -8.96
N ALA A 311 13.95 10.21 -9.02
CA ALA A 311 13.02 9.77 -10.05
C ALA A 311 13.52 10.12 -11.46
N GLY A 312 14.06 11.32 -11.66
CA GLY A 312 14.63 11.73 -12.94
C GLY A 312 15.82 10.85 -13.35
N ILE A 313 16.82 10.70 -12.47
CA ILE A 313 18.01 9.89 -12.74
C ILE A 313 17.61 8.43 -12.96
N SER A 314 16.82 7.85 -12.06
CA SER A 314 16.49 6.43 -12.08
C SER A 314 15.63 6.03 -13.28
N THR A 315 14.82 6.94 -13.83
CA THR A 315 13.88 6.63 -14.92
C THR A 315 14.28 7.14 -16.30
N PHE A 316 15.00 8.26 -16.41
CA PHE A 316 15.49 8.75 -17.71
C PHE A 316 16.87 8.20 -18.07
N ARG A 317 17.74 8.02 -17.07
CA ARG A 317 19.09 7.50 -17.28
C ARG A 317 19.18 6.01 -16.96
N GLY A 318 18.46 5.55 -15.94
CA GLY A 318 18.39 4.16 -15.51
C GLY A 318 18.67 4.01 -14.01
N PRO A 319 18.41 2.83 -13.42
CA PRO A 319 18.14 1.57 -14.11
C PRO A 319 16.68 1.32 -14.52
N PHE A 320 15.73 2.14 -14.09
CA PHE A 320 14.31 1.93 -14.31
C PHE A 320 13.83 2.53 -15.64
N LEU A 321 14.40 2.07 -16.76
CA LEU A 321 14.01 2.56 -18.09
C LEU A 321 12.65 2.01 -18.57
N MET A 322 12.23 0.87 -18.03
CA MET A 322 10.92 0.29 -18.28
C MET A 322 10.00 0.50 -17.08
N THR A 323 8.70 0.62 -17.35
CA THR A 323 7.69 0.73 -16.29
C THR A 323 7.66 -0.54 -15.45
N GLY A 324 7.71 -0.36 -14.13
CA GLY A 324 7.73 -1.44 -13.15
C GLY A 324 7.83 -0.88 -11.73
N ASN A 325 8.09 -1.72 -10.74
CA ASN A 325 8.04 -1.33 -9.32
C ASN A 325 8.97 -0.16 -9.00
N GLY A 326 10.24 -0.25 -9.39
CA GLY A 326 11.22 0.82 -9.16
C GLY A 326 10.83 2.13 -9.84
N TYR A 327 10.31 2.06 -11.07
CA TYR A 327 9.82 3.23 -11.81
C TYR A 327 8.68 3.92 -11.06
N PHE A 328 7.61 3.19 -10.74
CA PHE A 328 6.43 3.78 -10.09
C PHE A 328 6.73 4.22 -8.67
N ALA A 329 7.54 3.49 -7.91
CA ALA A 329 7.92 3.86 -6.55
C ALA A 329 8.80 5.13 -6.53
N SER A 330 9.70 5.30 -7.50
CA SER A 330 10.51 6.52 -7.59
C SER A 330 9.62 7.75 -7.78
N TRP A 331 8.69 7.70 -8.73
CA TRP A 331 7.75 8.80 -8.99
C TRP A 331 6.73 9.01 -7.87
N THR A 332 6.23 7.92 -7.28
CA THR A 332 5.31 8.00 -6.13
C THR A 332 5.99 8.64 -4.92
N GLY A 333 7.24 8.26 -4.64
CA GLY A 333 8.04 8.87 -3.59
C GLY A 333 8.27 10.37 -3.83
N ALA A 334 8.58 10.77 -5.07
CA ALA A 334 8.68 12.18 -5.44
C ALA A 334 7.37 12.95 -5.22
N ALA A 335 6.24 12.41 -5.66
CA ALA A 335 4.93 13.01 -5.44
C ALA A 335 4.57 13.12 -3.96
N CYS A 336 4.79 12.05 -3.17
CA CYS A 336 4.55 12.03 -1.74
C CYS A 336 5.43 13.04 -0.98
N ALA A 337 6.71 13.16 -1.35
CA ALA A 337 7.63 14.13 -0.74
C ALA A 337 7.20 15.57 -1.05
N CYS A 338 6.85 15.87 -2.31
CA CYS A 338 6.33 17.19 -2.69
C CYS A 338 5.03 17.52 -1.97
N TYR A 339 4.08 16.58 -1.91
CA TYR A 339 2.82 16.79 -1.22
C TYR A 339 3.02 17.01 0.28
N ALA A 340 3.90 16.24 0.93
CA ALA A 340 4.23 16.42 2.34
C ALA A 340 4.70 17.85 2.62
N VAL A 341 5.58 18.41 1.79
CA VAL A 341 6.04 19.81 1.91
C VAL A 341 4.87 20.80 1.80
N THR A 342 4.01 20.63 0.79
CA THR A 342 2.87 21.54 0.59
C THR A 342 1.87 21.47 1.75
N ALA A 343 1.63 20.27 2.29
CA ALA A 343 0.74 20.06 3.43
C ALA A 343 1.29 20.75 4.70
N THR A 344 2.59 20.59 4.99
CA THR A 344 3.22 21.24 6.16
C THR A 344 3.23 22.77 6.01
N ARG A 345 3.46 23.30 4.81
CA ARG A 345 3.38 24.76 4.56
C ARG A 345 1.98 25.31 4.77
N LYS A 346 0.95 24.58 4.32
CA LYS A 346 -0.45 24.99 4.51
C LYS A 346 -0.83 25.02 5.99
N GLN A 347 -0.41 24.02 6.76
CA GLN A 347 -0.63 24.00 8.22
C GLN A 347 0.02 25.18 8.93
N LYS A 348 1.23 25.57 8.51
CA LYS A 348 1.91 26.73 9.10
C LYS A 348 1.10 28.02 8.90
N LYS A 349 0.60 28.25 7.68
CA LYS A 349 -0.23 29.43 7.35
C LYS A 349 -1.56 29.49 8.10
N GLU A 350 -2.14 28.35 8.46
CA GLU A 350 -3.41 28.32 9.22
C GLU A 350 -3.20 28.60 10.73
N LYS A 351 -1.96 28.59 11.21
CA LYS A 351 -1.61 28.90 12.61
C LYS A 351 -1.14 30.35 12.82
N GLU A 352 -0.80 31.05 11.74
CA GLU A 352 -0.40 32.47 11.72
C GLU A 352 -1.64 33.35 11.51
#